data_AF-A0A7J2NGV6-F1
#
_entry.id   AF-A0A7J2NGV6-F1
#
_cell.length_a   1.000
_cell.length_b   1.000
_cell.length_c   1.000
_cell.angle_alpha   90.00
_cell.angle_beta   90.00
_cell.angle_gamma   90.00
#
_symmetry.space_group_name_H-M   'P 1'
#
loop_
_entity.id
_entity.type
_entity.pdbx_description
1 polymer ?
#
loop_
_entity_poly.entity_id
_entity_poly.type
_entity_poly.pdbx_seq_one_letter_code
_entity_poly.pdbx_strand_id
1 'polypeptide(L)' 'MKLGTENAKRALELLGNPTKGMEIVHVAGTNGKGSVCAMIASVLRASGYTVGLYTSPHLIDLKERI' A
#
# COMPACT_ATOMS: atom_id res chain seq x y z
N MET A 1 1.19 -13.06 -18.97
CA MET A 1 0.83 -12.19 -17.83
C MET A 1 -0.59 -11.71 -18.05
N LYS A 2 -1.55 -12.04 -17.18
CA LYS A 2 -2.92 -11.51 -17.31
C LYS A 2 -2.94 -10.11 -16.71
N LEU A 3 -3.02 -9.11 -17.58
CA LEU A 3 -3.17 -7.71 -17.18
C LEU A 3 -4.65 -7.41 -16.90
N GLY A 4 -4.90 -6.43 -16.04
CA GLY A 4 -6.25 -6.03 -15.65
C GLY A 4 -6.44 -5.91 -14.14
N THR A 5 -7.46 -5.17 -13.73
CA THR A 5 -7.81 -4.92 -12.31
C THR A 5 -9.15 -5.53 -11.91
N GLU A 6 -9.83 -6.21 -12.84
CA GLU A 6 -11.21 -6.67 -12.75
C GLU A 6 -11.39 -7.68 -11.61
N ASN A 7 -10.46 -8.63 -11.49
CA ASN A 7 -10.47 -9.60 -10.40
C ASN A 7 -10.26 -8.93 -9.03
N ALA A 8 -9.36 -7.94 -8.96
CA ALA A 8 -9.08 -7.21 -7.73
C ALA A 8 -10.27 -6.32 -7.32
N LYS A 9 -10.91 -5.65 -8.28
CA LYS A 9 -12.14 -4.87 -8.07
C LYS A 9 -13.26 -5.75 -7.54
N ARG A 10 -13.51 -6.91 -8.17
CA ARG A 10 -14.52 -7.87 -7.72
C ARG A 10 -14.22 -8.40 -6.30
N ALA A 11 -12.95 -8.65 -5.98
CA ALA A 11 -12.57 -9.06 -4.63
C ALA A 11 -12.84 -7.96 -3.59
N LEU A 12 -12.53 -6.69 -3.91
CA LEU A 12 -12.80 -5.56 -3.03
C LEU A 12 -14.31 -5.33 -2.82
N GLU A 13 -15.12 -5.49 -3.87
CA GLU A 13 -16.59 -5.42 -3.77
C GLU A 13 -17.14 -6.49 -2.81
N LEU A 14 -16.66 -7.74 -2.92
CA LEU A 14 -17.05 -8.84 -2.03
C LEU A 14 -16.63 -8.61 -0.58
N LEU A 15 -15.55 -7.86 -0.35
CA LEU A 15 -15.08 -7.47 0.98
C LEU A 15 -15.77 -6.20 1.52
N GLY A 16 -16.77 -5.66 0.81
CA GLY A 16 -17.50 -4.47 1.24
C GLY A 16 -16.76 -3.16 0.99
N ASN A 17 -15.78 -3.14 0.07
CA ASN A 17 -14.95 -1.98 -0.27
C ASN A 17 -14.24 -1.38 0.96
N PRO A 18 -13.35 -2.12 1.64
CA PRO A 18 -12.73 -1.69 2.89
C PRO A 18 -11.84 -0.45 2.74
N THR A 19 -11.40 -0.15 1.52
CA THR A 19 -10.60 1.04 1.21
C THR A 19 -11.42 2.33 1.06
N LYS A 20 -12.76 2.24 1.10
CA LYS A 20 -13.64 3.40 0.89
C LYS A 20 -13.53 4.36 2.07
N GLY A 21 -13.21 5.62 1.78
CA GLY A 21 -13.03 6.68 2.78
C GLY A 21 -11.64 6.72 3.43
N MET A 22 -10.72 5.84 3.02
CA MET A 22 -9.31 5.94 3.42
C MET A 22 -8.60 7.00 2.58
N GLU A 23 -7.72 7.78 3.21
CA GLU A 23 -6.75 8.62 2.52
C GLU A 23 -5.57 7.75 2.08
N ILE A 24 -5.27 7.73 0.77
CA ILE A 24 -4.28 6.80 0.19
C ILE A 24 -3.24 7.58 -0.61
N VAL A 25 -1.98 7.38 -0.26
CA VAL A 25 -0.84 7.79 -1.08
C VAL A 25 -0.36 6.59 -1.90
N HIS A 26 -0.48 6.66 -3.22
CA HIS A 26 -0.04 5.61 -4.14
C HIS A 26 1.28 6.00 -4.81
N VAL A 27 2.32 5.18 -4.63
CA VAL A 27 3.67 5.46 -5.16
C VAL A 27 4.02 4.45 -6.26
N ALA A 28 4.18 4.96 -7.49
CA ALA A 28 4.63 4.19 -8.66
C ALA A 28 6.00 4.70 -9.15
N GLY A 29 6.73 3.87 -9.90
CA GLY A 29 8.05 4.20 -10.45
C GLY A 29 8.97 2.99 -10.57
N THR A 30 10.11 3.14 -11.23
CA THR A 30 11.06 2.03 -11.43
C THR A 30 11.85 1.75 -10.15
N ASN A 31 12.40 2.78 -9.52
CA ASN A 31 13.28 2.68 -8.36
C ASN A 31 12.79 3.56 -7.19
N GLY A 32 13.27 3.28 -5.97
CA GLY A 32 13.07 4.15 -4.80
C GLY A 32 11.69 4.13 -4.15
N LYS A 33 10.69 3.45 -4.72
CA LYS A 33 9.31 3.39 -4.16
C LYS A 33 9.27 2.99 -2.69
N GLY A 34 9.99 1.92 -2.31
CA GLY A 34 10.03 1.44 -0.93
C GLY A 34 10.58 2.50 0.03
N SER A 35 11.70 3.13 -0.33
CA SER A 35 12.30 4.22 0.44
C SER A 35 11.37 5.42 0.57
N VAL A 36 10.72 5.83 -0.54
CA VAL A 36 9.76 6.95 -0.54
C VAL A 36 8.56 6.63 0.35
N CYS A 37 7.96 5.44 0.23
CA CYS A 37 6.86 5.03 1.09
C CYS A 37 7.26 5.02 2.58
N ALA A 38 8.48 4.54 2.90
CA ALA A 38 8.99 4.53 4.27
C ALA A 38 9.18 5.96 4.82
N MET A 39 9.72 6.88 4.02
CA MET A 39 9.88 8.29 4.40
C MET A 39 8.52 8.96 4.64
N ILE A 40 7.57 8.78 3.73
CA ILE A 40 6.20 9.33 3.86
C ILE A 40 5.53 8.78 5.12
N ALA A 41 5.58 7.46 5.33
CA ALA A 41 4.99 6.84 6.50
C ALA A 41 5.64 7.33 7.80
N SER A 42 6.96 7.53 7.81
CA SER A 42 7.68 8.08 8.97
C SER A 42 7.23 9.50 9.29
N VAL A 43 7.12 10.38 8.29
CA VAL A 43 6.68 11.77 8.47
C VAL A 43 5.24 11.83 8.97
N LEU A 44 4.31 11.10 8.33
CA LEU A 44 2.91 11.10 8.73
C LEU A 44 2.70 10.54 10.14
N ARG A 45 3.44 9.49 10.53
CA ARG A 45 3.42 8.97 11.91
C ARG A 45 3.95 10.01 12.89
N ALA A 46 5.06 10.68 12.56
CA ALA A 46 5.62 11.74 13.41
C ALA A 46 4.67 12.94 13.54
N SER A 47 3.82 13.19 12.54
CA SER A 47 2.76 14.20 12.58
C SER A 47 1.48 13.75 13.31
N GLY A 48 1.46 12.56 13.91
CA GLY A 48 0.34 12.07 14.73
C GLY A 48 -0.76 11.32 13.98
N TYR A 49 -0.56 10.97 12.71
CA TYR A 49 -1.53 10.18 11.94
C TYR A 49 -1.37 8.67 12.23
N THR A 50 -2.49 7.95 12.19
CA THR A 50 -2.48 6.48 12.11
C THR A 50 -2.19 6.06 10.68
N VAL A 51 -1.04 5.40 10.46
CA VAL A 51 -0.53 5.11 9.10
C VAL A 51 -0.24 3.63 8.90
N GLY A 52 -0.94 3.01 7.95
CA GLY A 52 -0.58 1.72 7.36
C GLY A 52 0.43 1.88 6.22
N LEU A 53 1.32 0.91 6.04
CA LEU A 53 2.34 0.92 4.98
C LEU A 53 2.31 -0.44 4.26
N TYR A 54 2.07 -0.42 2.94
CA TYR A 54 2.22 -1.60 2.09
C TYR A 54 3.44 -1.47 1.19
N THR A 55 4.34 -2.46 1.22
CA THR A 55 5.51 -2.51 0.34
C THR A 55 5.73 -3.89 -0.27
N SER A 56 6.40 -3.94 -1.42
CA SER A 56 6.81 -5.19 -2.04
C SER A 56 8.06 -4.98 -2.93
N PRO A 57 8.93 -6.00 -3.10
CA PRO A 57 8.94 -7.30 -2.41
C PRO A 57 9.33 -7.17 -0.91
N HIS A 58 9.30 -8.29 -0.18
CA HIS A 58 9.91 -8.39 1.16
C HIS A 58 11.34 -8.93 1.01
N LEU A 59 12.20 -8.73 2.00
CA LEU A 59 13.57 -9.26 2.00
C LEU A 59 13.68 -10.62 2.67
N ILE A 60 13.08 -10.79 3.85
CA ILE A 60 13.24 -11.99 4.70
C ILE A 60 11.88 -12.60 5.05
N ASP A 61 10.94 -11.80 5.56
CA ASP A 61 9.62 -12.25 6.02
C ASP A 61 8.49 -11.54 5.25
N LEU A 62 7.46 -12.29 4.88
CA LEU A 62 6.23 -11.77 4.29
C LEU A 62 5.59 -10.67 5.14
N LYS A 63 5.75 -10.71 6.47
CA LYS A 63 5.28 -9.70 7.41
C LYS A 63 5.93 -8.32 7.21
N GLU A 64 7.02 -8.21 6.47
CA GLU A 64 7.58 -6.89 6.11
C GLU A 64 6.67 -6.08 5.20
N ARG A 65 5.68 -6.72 4.55
CA ARG A 65 4.81 -6.05 3.59
C ARG A 65 3.65 -5.28 4.22
N ILE A 66 3.26 -5.57 5.47
CA ILE A 66 2.10 -5.00 6.18
C ILE A 66 2.38 -4.92 7.68
#